data_AF-A0A7Y6CTX4-F1
#
_entry.id   AF-A0A7Y6CTX4-F1
#
_cell.length_a   1.000
_cell.length_b   1.000
_cell.length_c   1.000
_cell.angle_alpha   90.00
_cell.angle_beta   90.00
_cell.angle_gamma   90.00
#
_symmetry.space_group_name_H-M   'P 1'
#
loop_
_entity.id
_entity.type
_entity.pdbx_description
1 polymer ?
#
loop_
_entity_poly.entity_id
_entity_poly.type
_entity_poly.pdbx_seq_one_letter_code
_entity_poly.pdbx_strand_id
1 'polypeptide(L)'
;MLRAAHTSRRLLACALALATVALLGAGRAEAGNGVAPNGQSFTVRVDATGAITSPSSIDLVVRLDAEDSAPFVWVSDSPTVGSAGTPAGRTVAGCSSTSLLPSGEPGTWICRASTVSMQPGRTYYWWLDYDRRDPGAAAPTSQISGPFSFSLVQEAPPVAPVDPHAGASSKTVESAARLPSADRYDGSRSVKHVPLTTLVYTTLKTLGLPRQLAFACWSPADWRSVLAAEGSEPTRGRAVLLGFWLGRQPRWLHLAPEVCKDVQALLTTRRVNARRASALATVIHETLHAYGVRNEAETNCYAVQLVPSFGRALGLGAKRSAYMGKLARNYVRAHSPAGYWNAARCREGGAWDLFEGPNPPS
;
A
#
# COMPACT_ATOMS: atom_id res chain seq x y z
N MET A 1 73.70 2.40 -60.63
CA MET A 1 72.27 2.72 -60.38
C MET A 1 71.52 1.43 -60.08
N LEU A 2 70.48 1.49 -59.24
CA LEU A 2 69.59 0.40 -58.78
C LEU A 2 70.03 -0.41 -57.54
N ARG A 3 69.61 0.07 -56.36
CA ARG A 3 69.16 -0.76 -55.23
C ARG A 3 67.95 -0.08 -54.57
N ALA A 4 66.75 -0.44 -55.00
CA ALA A 4 65.51 -0.18 -54.30
C ALA A 4 64.52 -1.27 -54.69
N ALA A 5 64.26 -2.25 -53.79
CA ALA A 5 63.06 -3.08 -53.80
C ALA A 5 63.11 -4.24 -52.77
N HIS A 6 63.54 -4.04 -51.51
CA HIS A 6 63.43 -5.13 -50.50
C HIS A 6 62.79 -4.73 -49.16
N THR A 7 62.46 -3.44 -48.96
CA THR A 7 61.87 -2.95 -47.71
C THR A 7 60.34 -2.83 -47.71
N SER A 8 59.65 -3.17 -48.82
CA SER A 8 58.20 -2.98 -48.94
C SER A 8 57.36 -4.24 -48.61
N ARG A 9 57.88 -5.46 -48.80
CA ARG A 9 57.08 -6.69 -48.60
C ARG A 9 56.87 -7.09 -47.14
N ARG A 10 57.81 -6.78 -46.23
CA ARG A 10 57.69 -7.16 -44.81
C ARG A 10 56.75 -6.23 -44.02
N LEU A 11 56.68 -4.96 -44.39
CA LEU A 11 55.75 -4.00 -43.78
C LEU A 11 54.30 -4.25 -44.23
N LEU A 12 54.07 -4.64 -45.49
CA LEU A 12 52.73 -5.00 -45.97
C LEU A 12 52.20 -6.28 -45.30
N ALA A 13 53.05 -7.28 -45.09
CA ALA A 13 52.65 -8.54 -44.45
C ALA A 13 52.29 -8.36 -42.95
N CYS A 14 53.01 -7.49 -42.22
CA CYS A 14 52.65 -7.15 -40.84
C CYS A 14 51.37 -6.29 -40.76
N ALA A 15 51.15 -5.38 -41.70
CA ALA A 15 49.92 -4.57 -41.73
C ALA A 15 48.68 -5.41 -42.07
N LEU A 16 48.79 -6.41 -42.95
CA LEU A 16 47.70 -7.35 -43.23
C LEU A 16 47.41 -8.31 -42.07
N ALA A 17 48.44 -8.79 -41.36
CA ALA A 17 48.25 -9.66 -40.19
C ALA A 17 47.57 -8.93 -39.01
N LEU A 18 47.90 -7.65 -38.79
CA LEU A 18 47.25 -6.81 -37.78
C LEU A 18 45.82 -6.41 -38.19
N ALA A 19 45.54 -6.21 -39.47
CA ALA A 19 44.18 -6.00 -39.97
C ALA A 19 43.31 -7.25 -39.80
N THR A 20 43.84 -8.46 -40.01
CA THR A 20 43.07 -9.70 -39.80
C THR A 20 42.78 -10.01 -38.32
N VAL A 21 43.65 -9.62 -37.39
CA VAL A 21 43.38 -9.78 -35.95
C VAL A 21 42.41 -8.70 -35.43
N ALA A 22 42.43 -7.49 -36.00
CA ALA A 22 41.46 -6.44 -35.68
C ALA A 22 40.07 -6.67 -36.31
N LEU A 23 39.96 -7.41 -37.42
CA LEU A 23 38.68 -7.74 -38.06
C LEU A 23 38.02 -9.04 -37.53
N LEU A 24 38.76 -9.90 -36.83
CA LEU A 24 38.21 -11.09 -36.16
C LEU A 24 37.80 -10.85 -34.69
N GLY A 25 38.03 -9.64 -34.18
CA GLY A 25 37.43 -9.14 -32.95
C GLY A 25 36.03 -8.55 -33.16
N ALA A 26 35.30 -9.00 -34.20
CA ALA A 26 33.86 -8.73 -34.28
C ALA A 26 33.24 -9.19 -32.97
N GLY A 27 32.62 -8.25 -32.25
CA GLY A 27 32.08 -8.46 -30.92
C GLY A 27 31.34 -9.78 -30.85
N ARG A 28 31.66 -10.61 -29.86
CA ARG A 28 30.81 -11.75 -29.56
C ARG A 28 29.41 -11.19 -29.34
N ALA A 29 28.47 -11.61 -30.18
CA ALA A 29 27.06 -11.27 -30.03
C ALA A 29 26.65 -11.75 -28.62
N GLU A 30 26.28 -10.80 -27.76
CA GLU A 30 25.90 -11.08 -26.38
C GLU A 30 24.38 -11.16 -26.33
N ALA A 31 23.87 -12.30 -25.88
CA ALA A 31 22.43 -12.50 -25.68
C ALA A 31 21.82 -11.37 -24.85
N GLY A 32 20.65 -10.89 -25.27
CA GLY A 32 19.87 -9.88 -24.58
C GLY A 32 19.87 -10.07 -23.06
N ASN A 33 20.24 -9.01 -22.34
CA ASN A 33 20.50 -9.06 -20.90
C ASN A 33 19.89 -7.88 -20.15
N GLY A 34 19.39 -8.15 -18.95
CA GLY A 34 19.04 -7.10 -18.00
C GLY A 34 20.29 -6.50 -17.37
N VAL A 35 20.41 -5.17 -17.42
CA VAL A 35 21.57 -4.43 -16.92
C VAL A 35 21.32 -3.92 -15.50
N ALA A 36 20.18 -3.29 -15.27
CA ALA A 36 19.81 -2.74 -13.97
C ALA A 36 18.29 -2.60 -13.87
N PRO A 37 17.69 -2.69 -12.67
CA PRO A 37 18.32 -3.03 -11.41
C PRO A 37 18.54 -4.56 -11.24
N ASN A 38 19.67 -4.96 -10.68
CA ASN A 38 19.94 -6.28 -10.14
C ASN A 38 20.51 -6.16 -8.70
N GLY A 39 19.66 -6.32 -7.70
CA GLY A 39 19.98 -6.24 -6.26
C GLY A 39 19.87 -4.84 -5.65
N GLN A 40 19.63 -3.78 -6.44
CA GLN A 40 19.48 -2.42 -5.91
C GLN A 40 18.20 -2.26 -5.09
N SER A 41 18.22 -1.30 -4.18
CA SER A 41 17.05 -0.86 -3.40
C SER A 41 16.66 0.55 -3.81
N PHE A 42 15.36 0.78 -3.97
CA PHE A 42 14.78 2.09 -4.27
C PHE A 42 13.98 2.60 -3.09
N THR A 43 14.26 3.84 -2.67
CA THR A 43 13.48 4.51 -1.65
C THR A 43 12.14 4.95 -2.23
N VAL A 44 11.03 4.62 -1.56
CA VAL A 44 9.68 4.96 -1.99
C VAL A 44 8.92 5.79 -0.95
N ARG A 45 8.19 6.80 -1.40
CA ARG A 45 7.17 7.51 -0.61
C ARG A 45 5.85 6.80 -0.77
N VAL A 46 5.10 6.71 0.33
CA VAL A 46 3.76 6.15 0.33
C VAL A 46 2.75 7.15 0.88
N ASP A 47 1.51 7.05 0.42
CA ASP A 47 0.40 7.81 0.98
C ASP A 47 -0.14 7.15 2.26
N ALA A 48 -1.21 7.73 2.82
CA ALA A 48 -1.87 7.23 4.03
C ALA A 48 -2.49 5.83 3.87
N THR A 49 -2.67 5.34 2.64
CA THR A 49 -3.19 3.99 2.33
C THR A 49 -2.06 2.97 2.12
N GLY A 50 -0.80 3.42 2.10
CA GLY A 50 0.36 2.59 1.83
C GLY A 50 0.68 2.43 0.34
N ALA A 51 -0.03 3.13 -0.55
CA ALA A 51 0.25 3.13 -1.98
C ALA A 51 1.48 3.99 -2.30
N ILE A 52 2.34 3.52 -3.21
CA ILE A 52 3.55 4.24 -3.61
C ILE A 52 3.16 5.49 -4.41
N THR A 53 3.60 6.65 -3.94
CA THR A 53 3.40 7.96 -4.60
C THR A 53 4.65 8.48 -5.29
N SER A 54 5.84 8.01 -4.88
CA SER A 54 7.10 8.36 -5.52
C SER A 54 8.17 7.28 -5.30
N PRO A 55 8.99 6.92 -6.31
CA PRO A 55 8.75 7.22 -7.71
C PRO A 55 7.51 6.46 -8.23
N SER A 56 6.82 7.03 -9.23
CA SER A 56 5.67 6.38 -9.89
C SER A 56 6.08 5.24 -10.84
N SER A 57 7.37 5.10 -11.11
CA SER A 57 7.95 4.05 -11.94
C SER A 57 9.39 3.74 -11.57
N ILE A 58 9.84 2.53 -11.89
CA ILE A 58 11.24 2.08 -11.84
C ILE A 58 11.70 1.84 -13.28
N ASP A 59 12.84 2.42 -13.65
CA ASP A 59 13.45 2.22 -14.96
C ASP A 59 14.29 0.94 -14.94
N LEU A 60 13.93 -0.03 -15.77
CA LEU A 60 14.63 -1.29 -15.99
C LEU A 60 15.41 -1.17 -17.29
N VAL A 61 16.74 -1.26 -17.20
CA VAL A 61 17.67 -1.09 -18.31
C VAL A 61 17.96 -2.46 -18.90
N VAL A 62 17.76 -2.59 -20.21
CA VAL A 62 17.98 -3.83 -20.96
C VAL A 62 18.95 -3.54 -22.10
N ARG A 63 19.80 -4.51 -22.41
CA ARG A 63 20.71 -4.46 -23.54
C ARG A 63 20.36 -5.57 -24.51
N LEU A 64 20.30 -5.22 -25.79
CA LEU A 64 19.95 -6.10 -26.90
C LEU A 64 20.97 -5.89 -28.02
N ASP A 65 21.38 -6.96 -28.68
CA ASP A 65 22.18 -6.87 -29.89
C ASP A 65 21.29 -6.92 -31.15
N ALA A 66 21.90 -7.00 -32.33
CA ALA A 66 21.16 -6.98 -33.60
C ALA A 66 20.47 -8.32 -33.90
N GLU A 67 20.85 -9.37 -33.18
CA GLU A 67 20.36 -10.74 -33.31
C GLU A 67 19.14 -11.00 -32.42
N ASP A 68 18.85 -10.10 -31.47
CA ASP A 68 17.73 -10.16 -30.55
C ASP A 68 16.46 -9.46 -31.08
N SER A 69 15.30 -10.06 -30.85
CA SER A 69 14.02 -9.37 -30.99
C SER A 69 13.81 -8.39 -29.84
N ALA A 70 12.91 -7.41 -30.03
CA ALA A 70 12.46 -6.57 -28.92
C ALA A 70 11.78 -7.45 -27.85
N PRO A 71 12.22 -7.40 -26.58
CA PRO A 71 11.74 -8.29 -25.53
C PRO A 71 10.40 -7.85 -24.99
N PHE A 72 9.69 -8.82 -24.38
CA PHE A 72 8.78 -8.51 -23.30
C PHE A 72 9.58 -8.46 -21.98
N VAL A 73 9.39 -7.39 -21.22
CA VAL A 73 10.00 -7.24 -19.89
C VAL A 73 8.92 -7.52 -18.85
N TRP A 74 9.11 -8.57 -18.05
CA TRP A 74 8.19 -8.97 -17.00
C TRP A 74 8.66 -8.48 -15.65
N VAL A 75 7.75 -8.02 -14.77
CA VAL A 75 8.02 -7.78 -13.35
C VAL A 75 7.02 -8.55 -12.50
N SER A 76 7.53 -9.30 -11.52
CA SER A 76 6.80 -10.27 -10.72
C SER A 76 7.14 -10.13 -9.24
N ASP A 77 6.21 -10.55 -8.37
CA ASP A 77 6.44 -10.70 -6.94
C ASP A 77 7.08 -12.05 -6.55
N SER A 78 7.39 -12.89 -7.55
CA SER A 78 8.08 -14.17 -7.39
C SER A 78 9.25 -14.29 -8.38
N PRO A 79 10.38 -14.92 -8.00
CA PRO A 79 11.49 -15.18 -8.90
C PRO A 79 11.20 -16.31 -9.90
N THR A 80 10.12 -17.07 -9.73
CA THR A 80 9.84 -18.24 -10.55
C THR A 80 9.34 -17.84 -11.94
N VAL A 81 10.09 -18.25 -12.96
CA VAL A 81 9.76 -18.05 -14.38
C VAL A 81 9.18 -19.35 -14.94
N GLY A 82 8.04 -19.25 -15.63
CA GLY A 82 7.44 -20.36 -16.34
C GLY A 82 8.25 -20.78 -17.56
N SER A 83 7.97 -21.97 -18.08
CA SER A 83 8.65 -22.55 -19.24
C SER A 83 8.54 -21.74 -20.54
N ALA A 84 7.57 -20.83 -20.62
CA ALA A 84 7.36 -19.95 -21.77
C ALA A 84 7.75 -18.50 -21.45
N GLY A 85 8.60 -18.26 -20.45
CA GLY A 85 9.02 -16.91 -20.07
C GLY A 85 7.99 -16.13 -19.25
N THR A 86 6.77 -16.65 -19.07
CA THR A 86 5.73 -15.95 -18.31
C THR A 86 5.93 -16.05 -16.79
N PRO A 87 5.52 -15.06 -15.98
CA PRO A 87 5.57 -15.15 -14.52
C PRO A 87 4.72 -16.31 -13.99
N ALA A 88 5.31 -17.13 -13.11
CA ALA A 88 4.53 -18.09 -12.32
C ALA A 88 3.86 -17.42 -11.11
N GLY A 89 4.43 -16.30 -10.63
CA GLY A 89 3.82 -15.42 -9.64
C GLY A 89 2.90 -14.37 -10.26
N ARG A 90 2.51 -13.37 -9.47
CA ARG A 90 1.68 -12.28 -9.96
C ARG A 90 2.53 -11.30 -10.74
N THR A 91 2.16 -11.03 -11.99
CA THR A 91 2.72 -9.91 -12.74
C THR A 91 2.29 -8.59 -12.10
N VAL A 92 3.25 -7.77 -11.69
CA VAL A 92 3.01 -6.48 -11.03
C VAL A 92 3.28 -5.28 -11.94
N ALA A 93 4.14 -5.46 -12.95
CA ALA A 93 4.44 -4.47 -13.99
C ALA A 93 5.13 -5.15 -15.18
N GLY A 94 5.42 -4.39 -16.22
CA GLY A 94 6.19 -4.86 -17.36
C GLY A 94 6.13 -3.87 -18.53
N CYS A 95 6.88 -4.18 -19.57
CA CYS A 95 6.86 -3.46 -20.84
C CYS A 95 6.76 -4.45 -21.99
N SER A 96 5.94 -4.11 -22.98
CA SER A 96 5.99 -4.80 -24.26
C SER A 96 7.11 -4.25 -25.13
N SER A 97 7.40 -4.93 -26.24
CA SER A 97 8.33 -4.48 -27.27
C SER A 97 8.07 -3.05 -27.76
N THR A 98 6.81 -2.62 -27.80
CA THR A 98 6.41 -1.26 -28.26
C THR A 98 6.56 -0.18 -27.19
N SER A 99 6.82 -0.57 -25.95
CA SER A 99 6.87 0.32 -24.79
C SER A 99 8.29 0.57 -24.28
N LEU A 100 9.30 0.00 -24.94
CA LEU A 100 10.70 0.23 -24.64
C LEU A 100 11.15 1.59 -25.17
N LEU A 101 11.85 2.35 -24.33
CA LEU A 101 12.40 3.66 -24.66
C LEU A 101 13.90 3.53 -24.96
N PRO A 102 14.44 4.18 -26.00
CA PRO A 102 15.88 4.20 -26.21
C PRO A 102 16.57 4.97 -25.07
N SER A 103 17.70 4.46 -24.55
CA SER A 103 18.46 5.15 -23.49
C SER A 103 19.41 6.24 -24.01
N GLY A 104 19.71 6.20 -25.32
CA GLY A 104 20.74 7.01 -25.97
C GLY A 104 22.08 6.29 -26.15
N GLU A 105 22.29 5.16 -25.46
CA GLU A 105 23.42 4.25 -25.72
C GLU A 105 22.98 3.20 -26.76
N PRO A 106 23.80 2.92 -27.81
CA PRO A 106 23.48 1.89 -28.80
C PRO A 106 23.21 0.52 -28.15
N GLY A 107 22.11 -0.12 -28.56
CA GLY A 107 21.69 -1.42 -28.04
C GLY A 107 21.06 -1.39 -26.64
N THR A 108 20.95 -0.21 -26.00
CA THR A 108 20.40 -0.10 -24.64
C THR A 108 19.02 0.54 -24.66
N TRP A 109 18.08 -0.07 -23.94
CA TRP A 109 16.69 0.33 -23.85
C TRP A 109 16.22 0.40 -22.39
N ILE A 110 15.15 1.15 -22.16
CA ILE A 110 14.56 1.39 -20.84
C ILE A 110 13.10 0.92 -20.86
N CYS A 111 12.77 -0.01 -19.99
CA CYS A 111 11.40 -0.32 -19.60
C CYS A 111 11.03 0.48 -18.35
N ARG A 112 10.08 1.40 -18.46
CA ARG A 112 9.57 2.17 -17.33
C ARG A 112 8.42 1.43 -16.63
N ALA A 113 8.75 0.57 -15.67
CA ALA A 113 7.79 -0.25 -14.95
C ALA A 113 7.02 0.56 -13.89
N SER A 114 5.69 0.58 -13.94
CA SER A 114 4.86 1.31 -12.96
C SER A 114 4.94 0.70 -11.55
N THR A 115 4.99 1.54 -10.52
CA THR A 115 4.97 1.11 -9.11
C THR A 115 3.57 0.94 -8.53
N VAL A 116 2.50 1.19 -9.30
CA VAL A 116 1.12 1.24 -8.80
C VAL A 116 0.63 -0.06 -8.15
N SER A 117 1.11 -1.23 -8.63
CA SER A 117 0.75 -2.55 -8.09
C SER A 117 1.79 -3.13 -7.13
N MET A 118 2.83 -2.33 -6.83
CA MET A 118 3.93 -2.68 -5.94
C MET A 118 3.67 -2.15 -4.53
N GLN A 119 4.44 -2.66 -3.58
CA GLN A 119 4.38 -2.39 -2.15
C GLN A 119 5.79 -2.16 -1.61
N PRO A 120 5.96 -1.22 -0.65
CA PRO A 120 7.22 -1.06 0.07
C PRO A 120 7.55 -2.29 0.92
N GLY A 121 8.82 -2.45 1.27
CA GLY A 121 9.34 -3.55 2.10
C GLY A 121 9.40 -4.89 1.38
N ARG A 122 9.27 -4.91 0.05
CA ARG A 122 9.29 -6.12 -0.78
C ARG A 122 10.41 -6.09 -1.80
N THR A 123 10.85 -7.29 -2.17
CA THR A 123 11.71 -7.55 -3.32
C THR A 123 10.83 -7.99 -4.49
N TYR A 124 11.09 -7.42 -5.66
CA TYR A 124 10.48 -7.79 -6.93
C TYR A 124 11.53 -8.38 -7.85
N TYR A 125 11.07 -9.20 -8.78
CA TYR A 125 11.90 -9.90 -9.73
C TYR A 125 11.48 -9.53 -11.14
N TRP A 126 12.43 -9.47 -12.06
CA TRP A 126 12.14 -9.14 -13.44
C TRP A 126 13.09 -9.85 -14.40
N TRP A 127 12.66 -10.03 -15.64
CA TRP A 127 13.43 -10.73 -16.66
C TRP A 127 12.93 -10.36 -18.06
N LEU A 128 13.69 -10.78 -19.06
CA LEU A 128 13.38 -10.62 -20.48
C LEU A 128 12.87 -11.93 -21.05
N ASP A 129 11.92 -11.84 -21.97
CA ASP A 129 11.45 -12.90 -22.84
C ASP A 129 11.51 -12.38 -24.28
N TYR A 130 12.34 -13.00 -25.12
CA TYR A 130 12.62 -12.56 -26.49
C TYR A 130 13.05 -13.72 -27.38
N ASP A 131 13.02 -13.51 -28.69
CA ASP A 131 13.57 -14.45 -29.66
C ASP A 131 14.97 -13.98 -30.10
N ARG A 132 15.91 -14.93 -30.19
CA ARG A 132 17.26 -14.69 -30.72
C ARG A 132 17.52 -15.53 -31.95
N ARG A 133 18.12 -14.93 -32.98
CA ARG A 133 18.63 -15.65 -34.16
C ARG A 133 20.15 -15.69 -34.15
N ASP A 134 20.71 -16.75 -33.60
CA ASP A 134 22.17 -16.94 -33.61
C ASP A 134 22.73 -17.07 -35.04
N PRO A 135 23.98 -16.63 -35.29
CA PRO A 135 24.62 -16.78 -36.59
C PRO A 135 24.62 -18.24 -37.06
N GLY A 136 24.02 -18.49 -38.24
CA GLY A 136 23.91 -19.82 -38.83
C GLY A 136 22.70 -20.64 -38.35
N ALA A 137 21.89 -20.12 -37.42
CA ALA A 137 20.64 -20.76 -37.02
C ALA A 137 19.57 -20.62 -38.13
N ALA A 138 18.85 -21.71 -38.41
CA ALA A 138 17.78 -21.72 -39.42
C ALA A 138 16.51 -20.97 -38.97
N ALA A 139 16.29 -20.85 -37.65
CA ALA A 139 15.14 -20.19 -37.06
C ALA A 139 15.54 -19.49 -35.76
N PRO A 140 14.82 -18.42 -35.35
CA PRO A 140 14.97 -17.84 -34.03
C PRO A 140 14.59 -18.84 -32.93
N THR A 141 15.18 -18.66 -31.75
CA THR A 141 14.87 -19.44 -30.55
C THR A 141 14.44 -18.51 -29.43
N SER A 142 13.42 -18.91 -28.66
CA SER A 142 13.00 -18.16 -27.48
C SER A 142 14.08 -18.25 -26.39
N GLN A 143 14.38 -17.10 -25.81
CA GLN A 143 15.39 -16.87 -24.80
C GLN A 143 14.77 -16.16 -23.60
N ILE A 144 15.27 -16.53 -22.41
CA ILE A 144 14.89 -15.89 -21.15
C ILE A 144 16.15 -15.39 -20.48
N SER A 145 16.16 -14.13 -20.07
CA SER A 145 17.29 -13.53 -19.36
C SER A 145 16.87 -12.97 -18.01
N GLY A 146 17.35 -13.58 -16.93
CA GLY A 146 16.99 -13.29 -15.54
C GLY A 146 16.75 -14.57 -14.71
N PRO A 147 16.07 -14.49 -13.56
CA PRO A 147 15.48 -13.29 -12.96
C PRO A 147 16.53 -12.38 -12.30
N PHE A 148 16.40 -11.08 -12.54
CA PHE A 148 17.05 -10.01 -11.78
C PHE A 148 16.14 -9.56 -10.65
N SER A 149 16.66 -8.75 -9.72
CA SER A 149 15.88 -8.32 -8.57
C SER A 149 16.05 -6.84 -8.23
N PHE A 150 15.07 -6.27 -7.54
CA PHE A 150 15.21 -5.00 -6.82
C PHE A 150 14.28 -4.96 -5.62
N SER A 151 14.61 -4.14 -4.63
CA SER A 151 13.78 -3.97 -3.44
C SER A 151 13.23 -2.55 -3.33
N LEU A 152 12.02 -2.42 -2.80
CA LEU A 152 11.42 -1.11 -2.49
C LEU A 152 11.50 -0.90 -0.98
N VAL A 153 12.13 0.18 -0.56
CA VAL A 153 12.30 0.54 0.85
C VAL A 153 11.50 1.80 1.11
N GLN A 154 10.58 1.77 2.08
CA GLN A 154 9.82 2.97 2.41
C GLN A 154 10.77 4.05 2.94
N GLU A 155 10.67 5.27 2.41
CA GLU A 155 11.34 6.45 2.97
C GLU A 155 10.92 6.57 4.42
N ALA A 156 11.91 6.58 5.32
CA ALA A 156 11.63 6.87 6.71
C ALA A 156 10.91 8.23 6.76
N PRO A 157 9.82 8.37 7.55
CA PRO A 157 9.21 9.67 7.74
C PRO A 157 10.32 10.65 8.12
N PRO A 158 10.29 11.91 7.62
CA PRO A 158 11.22 12.92 8.10
C PRO A 158 11.17 12.87 9.63
N VAL A 159 12.34 12.63 10.24
CA VAL A 159 12.47 12.63 11.69
C VAL A 159 12.04 14.02 12.10
N ALA A 160 10.79 14.14 12.58
CA ALA A 160 10.35 15.36 13.22
C ALA A 160 11.41 15.69 14.28
N PRO A 161 11.84 16.97 14.41
CA PRO A 161 12.82 17.34 15.41
C PRO A 161 12.42 16.67 16.73
N VAL A 162 13.33 15.83 17.23
CA VAL A 162 13.13 15.11 18.48
C VAL A 162 12.96 16.19 19.53
N ASP A 163 11.73 16.37 19.99
CA ASP A 163 11.48 17.17 21.17
C ASP A 163 12.19 16.45 22.33
N PRO A 164 13.25 17.03 22.92
CA PRO A 164 14.04 16.38 23.97
C PRO A 164 13.23 16.08 25.24
N HIS A 165 11.98 16.53 25.30
CA HIS A 165 11.05 16.33 26.42
C HIS A 165 10.09 15.15 26.26
N ALA A 166 10.08 14.42 25.13
CA ALA A 166 9.25 13.23 24.98
C ALA A 166 9.95 12.00 25.58
N GLY A 167 9.94 11.88 26.91
CA GLY A 167 10.19 10.59 27.55
C GLY A 167 9.31 9.52 26.89
N ALA A 168 9.89 8.36 26.55
CA ALA A 168 9.15 7.27 25.92
C ALA A 168 7.93 6.94 26.79
N SER A 169 6.72 7.09 26.23
CA SER A 169 5.50 6.76 26.95
C SER A 169 5.52 5.29 27.33
N SER A 170 5.15 4.97 28.56
CA SER A 170 5.00 3.60 29.09
C SER A 170 3.53 3.20 29.27
N LYS A 171 2.59 3.97 28.66
CA LYS A 171 1.16 3.70 28.83
C LYS A 171 0.73 2.45 28.08
N THR A 172 0.06 1.58 28.81
CA THR A 172 -0.63 0.41 28.29
C THR A 172 -2.15 0.63 28.27
N VAL A 173 -2.91 -0.35 27.78
CA VAL A 173 -4.37 -0.33 27.83
C VAL A 173 -4.91 -0.14 29.25
N GLU A 174 -4.26 -0.69 30.29
CA GLU A 174 -4.64 -0.51 31.71
C GLU A 174 -4.61 0.96 32.15
N SER A 175 -3.84 1.81 31.46
CA SER A 175 -3.77 3.23 31.75
C SER A 175 -5.06 3.97 31.41
N ALA A 176 -5.95 3.40 30.59
CA ALA A 176 -7.21 4.02 30.18
C ALA A 176 -8.06 4.47 31.37
N ALA A 177 -8.13 3.62 32.42
CA ALA A 177 -8.89 3.90 33.64
C ALA A 177 -8.44 5.15 34.40
N ARG A 178 -7.20 5.60 34.19
CA ARG A 178 -6.59 6.76 34.86
C ARG A 178 -6.47 7.98 33.96
N LEU A 179 -6.96 7.91 32.71
CA LEU A 179 -6.89 9.06 31.81
C LEU A 179 -7.75 10.22 32.35
N PRO A 180 -7.26 11.46 32.25
CA PRO A 180 -8.08 12.62 32.58
C PRO A 180 -9.29 12.69 31.66
N SER A 181 -10.44 13.03 32.23
CA SER A 181 -11.63 13.34 31.43
C SER A 181 -11.44 14.66 30.72
N ALA A 182 -11.87 14.75 29.47
CA ALA A 182 -11.83 15.99 28.70
C ALA A 182 -13.02 16.12 27.76
N ASP A 183 -13.47 17.36 27.59
CA ASP A 183 -14.53 17.74 26.64
C ASP A 183 -13.99 17.98 25.23
N ARG A 184 -12.66 18.04 25.09
CA ARG A 184 -12.00 18.20 23.80
C ARG A 184 -10.76 17.32 23.71
N TYR A 185 -10.56 16.74 22.53
CA TYR A 185 -9.34 16.06 22.14
C TYR A 185 -8.68 16.75 20.94
N ASP A 186 -7.45 17.22 21.10
CA ASP A 186 -6.64 17.85 20.04
C ASP A 186 -5.40 17.03 19.64
N GLY A 187 -5.17 15.90 20.32
CA GLY A 187 -4.02 15.03 20.11
C GLY A 187 -2.79 15.35 20.94
N SER A 188 -2.76 16.44 21.72
CA SER A 188 -1.63 16.80 22.58
C SER A 188 -1.44 15.82 23.75
N ARG A 189 -2.54 15.27 24.28
CA ARG A 189 -2.54 14.33 25.41
C ARG A 189 -3.64 13.29 25.29
N SER A 190 -3.44 12.14 25.93
CA SER A 190 -4.47 11.10 26.02
C SER A 190 -5.55 11.50 27.01
N VAL A 191 -6.81 11.25 26.66
CA VAL A 191 -7.98 11.61 27.47
C VAL A 191 -9.06 10.53 27.41
N LYS A 192 -9.88 10.47 28.46
CA LYS A 192 -11.21 9.90 28.39
C LYS A 192 -12.12 10.93 27.73
N HIS A 193 -12.56 10.68 26.50
CA HIS A 193 -13.31 11.66 25.72
C HIS A 193 -14.79 11.67 26.13
N VAL A 194 -15.19 12.71 26.89
CA VAL A 194 -16.52 12.78 27.52
C VAL A 194 -17.64 12.96 26.48
N PRO A 195 -17.57 13.91 25.53
CA PRO A 195 -18.65 14.07 24.55
C PRO A 195 -18.90 12.84 23.67
N LEU A 196 -17.83 12.13 23.27
CA LEU A 196 -17.95 10.89 22.51
C LEU A 196 -18.63 9.79 23.33
N THR A 197 -18.21 9.63 24.59
CA THR A 197 -18.84 8.70 25.54
C THR A 197 -20.34 9.00 25.69
N THR A 198 -20.69 10.28 25.87
CA THR A 198 -22.08 10.72 25.98
C THR A 198 -22.86 10.44 24.70
N LEU A 199 -22.32 10.78 23.52
CA LEU A 199 -22.97 10.53 22.23
C LEU A 199 -23.31 9.05 22.03
N VAL A 200 -22.34 8.18 22.29
CA VAL A 200 -22.54 6.72 22.13
C VAL A 200 -23.59 6.23 23.11
N TYR A 201 -23.48 6.60 24.39
CA TYR A 201 -24.44 6.18 25.40
C TYR A 201 -25.86 6.66 25.08
N THR A 202 -26.05 7.94 24.73
CA THR A 202 -27.38 8.49 24.45
C THR A 202 -27.98 7.88 23.20
N THR A 203 -27.20 7.68 22.14
CA THR A 203 -27.67 7.06 20.89
C THR A 203 -28.06 5.60 21.11
N LEU A 204 -27.26 4.83 21.84
CA LEU A 204 -27.58 3.42 22.08
C LEU A 204 -28.74 3.28 23.07
N LYS A 205 -28.88 4.20 24.02
CA LYS A 205 -30.05 4.27 24.90
C LYS A 205 -31.34 4.49 24.11
N THR A 206 -31.36 5.36 23.09
CA THR A 206 -32.55 5.54 22.24
C THR A 206 -32.84 4.34 21.35
N LEU A 207 -31.83 3.53 21.05
CA LEU A 207 -31.97 2.27 20.32
C LEU A 207 -32.31 1.07 21.23
N GLY A 208 -32.58 1.28 22.53
CA GLY A 208 -32.92 0.20 23.46
C GLY A 208 -31.74 -0.70 23.87
N LEU A 209 -30.50 -0.25 23.61
CA LEU A 209 -29.27 -1.00 23.87
C LEU A 209 -28.33 -0.21 24.80
N PRO A 210 -28.72 0.24 26.00
CA PRO A 210 -27.83 1.04 26.83
C PRO A 210 -26.68 0.22 27.42
N ARG A 211 -25.43 0.62 27.18
CA ARG A 211 -24.23 0.12 27.89
C ARG A 211 -23.31 1.26 28.26
N GLN A 212 -22.75 1.19 29.46
CA GLN A 212 -21.75 2.17 29.90
C GLN A 212 -20.37 1.83 29.33
N LEU A 213 -20.01 2.51 28.26
CA LEU A 213 -18.70 2.44 27.62
C LEU A 213 -17.94 3.74 27.85
N ALA A 214 -16.61 3.69 27.79
CA ALA A 214 -15.73 4.84 27.85
C ALA A 214 -14.72 4.77 26.70
N PHE A 215 -14.42 5.93 26.14
CA PHE A 215 -13.54 6.03 24.97
C PHE A 215 -12.22 6.68 25.36
N ALA A 216 -11.14 5.90 25.28
CA ALA A 216 -9.79 6.38 25.43
C ALA A 216 -9.29 6.89 24.09
N CYS A 217 -9.12 8.22 23.99
CA CYS A 217 -8.47 8.87 22.87
C CYS A 217 -7.01 9.08 23.21
N TRP A 218 -6.11 8.34 22.56
CA TRP A 218 -4.69 8.33 22.88
C TRP A 218 -3.94 9.42 22.13
N SER A 219 -2.92 10.04 22.74
CA SER A 219 -1.96 10.87 22.01
C SER A 219 -1.11 9.99 21.06
N PRO A 220 -0.47 10.55 20.03
CA PRO A 220 0.40 9.76 19.14
C PRO A 220 1.54 9.03 19.86
N ALA A 221 2.09 9.61 20.94
CA ALA A 221 3.13 8.97 21.73
C ALA A 221 2.56 7.80 22.55
N ASP A 222 1.43 8.00 23.22
CA ASP A 222 0.81 6.96 24.03
C ASP A 222 0.23 5.82 23.18
N TRP A 223 -0.34 6.13 22.00
CA TRP A 223 -0.90 5.12 21.09
C TRP A 223 0.15 4.09 20.66
N ARG A 224 1.36 4.54 20.33
CA ARG A 224 2.48 3.65 19.99
C ARG A 224 2.82 2.71 21.15
N SER A 225 2.89 3.25 22.37
CA SER A 225 3.16 2.45 23.58
C SER A 225 2.05 1.43 23.86
N VAL A 226 0.78 1.85 23.71
CA VAL A 226 -0.39 0.98 23.87
C VAL A 226 -0.35 -0.17 22.86
N LEU A 227 -0.09 0.11 21.59
CA LEU A 227 0.01 -0.95 20.56
C LEU A 227 1.18 -1.90 20.83
N ALA A 228 2.33 -1.38 21.27
CA ALA A 228 3.48 -2.20 21.60
C ALA A 228 3.19 -3.15 22.78
N ALA A 229 2.55 -2.66 23.82
CA ALA A 229 2.15 -3.47 24.97
C ALA A 229 1.16 -4.59 24.60
N GLU A 230 0.32 -4.36 23.59
CA GLU A 230 -0.63 -5.36 23.06
C GLU A 230 0.00 -6.35 22.08
N GLY A 231 1.32 -6.35 21.91
CA GLY A 231 1.99 -7.17 20.88
C GLY A 231 1.53 -6.84 19.46
N SER A 232 0.93 -5.68 19.29
CA SER A 232 0.25 -5.21 18.09
C SER A 232 0.97 -4.00 17.49
N GLU A 233 2.30 -3.89 17.71
CA GLU A 233 3.09 -2.91 16.98
C GLU A 233 2.78 -3.04 15.49
N PRO A 234 2.51 -1.92 14.79
CA PRO A 234 2.32 -1.97 13.35
C PRO A 234 3.57 -2.55 12.70
N THR A 235 3.52 -3.83 12.37
CA THR A 235 4.47 -4.44 11.44
C THR A 235 4.27 -3.68 10.13
N ARG A 236 5.30 -2.96 9.68
CA ARG A 236 5.26 -2.09 8.49
C ARG A 236 4.52 -2.82 7.36
N GLY A 237 3.35 -2.32 6.97
CA GLY A 237 2.52 -2.88 5.90
C GLY A 237 1.25 -3.62 6.34
N ARG A 238 0.94 -3.76 7.63
CA ARG A 238 -0.41 -4.16 8.09
C ARG A 238 -1.26 -2.94 8.42
N ALA A 239 -2.57 -3.06 8.19
CA ALA A 239 -3.58 -2.03 8.42
C ALA A 239 -3.30 -1.24 9.71
N VAL A 240 -3.29 0.10 9.61
CA VAL A 240 -3.21 0.98 10.78
C VAL A 240 -4.40 0.62 11.67
N LEU A 241 -4.15 0.01 12.84
CA LEU A 241 -5.22 -0.29 13.78
C LEU A 241 -5.87 1.05 14.17
N LEU A 242 -7.14 1.23 13.79
CA LEU A 242 -7.85 2.50 13.96
C LEU A 242 -8.55 2.59 15.32
N GLY A 243 -8.84 1.44 15.90
CA GLY A 243 -9.38 1.27 17.23
C GLY A 243 -9.41 -0.20 17.58
N PHE A 244 -9.70 -0.49 18.84
CA PHE A 244 -10.00 -1.85 19.30
C PHE A 244 -10.79 -1.83 20.60
N TRP A 245 -11.54 -2.91 20.82
CA TRP A 245 -12.12 -3.28 22.11
C TRP A 245 -11.52 -4.60 22.61
N LEU A 246 -11.23 -4.69 23.91
CA LEU A 246 -10.72 -5.91 24.54
C LEU A 246 -11.73 -6.45 25.55
N GLY A 247 -12.04 -7.75 25.46
CA GLY A 247 -12.92 -8.42 26.41
C GLY A 247 -12.45 -8.32 27.87
N ARG A 248 -11.13 -8.23 28.11
CA ARG A 248 -10.55 -8.01 29.45
C ARG A 248 -10.71 -6.58 29.98
N GLN A 249 -11.10 -5.63 29.12
CA GLN A 249 -11.48 -4.27 29.50
C GLN A 249 -12.87 -3.93 28.98
N PRO A 250 -13.92 -4.60 29.48
CA PRO A 250 -15.25 -4.61 28.85
C PRO A 250 -15.96 -3.24 28.83
N ARG A 251 -15.40 -2.24 29.51
CA ARG A 251 -15.90 -0.85 29.59
C ARG A 251 -15.10 0.14 28.75
N TRP A 252 -13.96 -0.25 28.18
CA TRP A 252 -13.04 0.66 27.51
C TRP A 252 -12.85 0.31 26.04
N LEU A 253 -12.91 1.35 25.21
CA LEU A 253 -12.59 1.31 23.80
C LEU A 253 -11.38 2.21 23.56
N HIS A 254 -10.41 1.70 22.81
CA HIS A 254 -9.15 2.37 22.55
C HIS A 254 -9.15 2.85 21.11
N LEU A 255 -9.00 4.15 20.91
CA LEU A 255 -9.08 4.75 19.58
C LEU A 255 -7.76 5.42 19.20
N ALA A 256 -7.39 5.25 17.93
CA ALA A 256 -6.23 5.91 17.36
C ALA A 256 -6.39 7.44 17.39
N PRO A 257 -5.28 8.20 17.46
CA PRO A 257 -5.31 9.66 17.50
C PRO A 257 -6.11 10.29 16.35
N GLU A 258 -5.96 9.74 15.14
CA GLU A 258 -6.59 10.26 13.92
C GLU A 258 -8.11 10.09 13.97
N VAL A 259 -8.59 8.92 14.44
CA VAL A 259 -10.03 8.66 14.62
C VAL A 259 -10.63 9.65 15.61
N CYS A 260 -9.96 9.85 16.76
CA CYS A 260 -10.45 10.80 17.75
C CYS A 260 -10.41 12.25 17.27
N LYS A 261 -9.40 12.67 16.50
CA LYS A 261 -9.36 14.02 15.89
C LYS A 261 -10.52 14.21 14.92
N ASP A 262 -10.82 13.23 14.09
CA ASP A 262 -11.91 13.31 13.11
C ASP A 262 -13.29 13.31 13.77
N VAL A 263 -13.49 12.48 14.78
CA VAL A 263 -14.72 12.45 15.58
C VAL A 263 -14.89 13.75 16.38
N GLN A 264 -13.83 14.27 17.01
CA GLN A 264 -13.86 15.60 17.65
C GLN A 264 -14.27 16.68 16.65
N ALA A 265 -13.68 16.68 15.45
CA ALA A 265 -13.99 17.67 14.44
C ALA A 265 -15.45 17.56 13.96
N LEU A 266 -15.99 16.33 13.88
CA LEU A 266 -17.40 16.09 13.61
C LEU A 266 -18.30 16.63 14.73
N LEU A 267 -17.98 16.31 15.99
CA LEU A 267 -18.70 16.78 17.19
C LEU A 267 -18.75 18.32 17.25
N THR A 268 -17.63 18.99 17.00
CA THR A 268 -17.54 20.45 17.10
C THR A 268 -18.13 21.17 15.90
N THR A 269 -17.79 20.77 14.68
CA THR A 269 -18.13 21.55 13.47
C THR A 269 -19.41 21.07 12.79
N ARG A 270 -19.87 19.86 13.09
CA ARG A 270 -20.97 19.16 12.41
C ARG A 270 -20.79 19.03 10.89
N ARG A 271 -19.62 19.35 10.34
CA ARG A 271 -19.33 19.21 8.90
C ARG A 271 -19.03 17.74 8.60
N VAL A 272 -19.78 17.20 7.63
CA VAL A 272 -19.72 15.80 7.23
C VAL A 272 -18.78 15.66 6.02
N ASN A 273 -17.90 14.67 6.05
CA ASN A 273 -17.10 14.22 4.91
C ASN A 273 -16.77 12.72 5.09
N ALA A 274 -16.19 12.09 4.06
CA ALA A 274 -15.90 10.65 4.08
C ALA A 274 -15.02 10.22 5.26
N ARG A 275 -13.96 11.00 5.54
CA ARG A 275 -13.01 10.73 6.64
C ARG A 275 -13.70 10.71 8.01
N ARG A 276 -14.52 11.72 8.31
CA ARG A 276 -15.26 11.82 9.58
C ARG A 276 -16.39 10.81 9.70
N ALA A 277 -17.07 10.52 8.59
CA ALA A 277 -18.08 9.47 8.55
C ALA A 277 -17.46 8.09 8.83
N SER A 278 -16.28 7.80 8.24
CA SER A 278 -15.53 6.58 8.52
C SER A 278 -15.02 6.53 9.96
N ALA A 279 -14.50 7.64 10.51
CA ALA A 279 -14.03 7.66 11.90
C ALA A 279 -15.17 7.37 12.88
N LEU A 280 -16.36 7.93 12.65
CA LEU A 280 -17.55 7.60 13.43
C LEU A 280 -17.97 6.12 13.22
N ALA A 281 -17.87 5.59 12.00
CA ALA A 281 -18.13 4.17 11.76
C ALA A 281 -17.15 3.28 12.53
N THR A 282 -15.86 3.63 12.63
CA THR A 282 -14.89 2.92 13.48
C THR A 282 -15.31 2.92 14.95
N VAL A 283 -15.73 4.07 15.49
CA VAL A 283 -16.25 4.14 16.88
C VAL A 283 -17.41 3.16 17.08
N ILE A 284 -18.36 3.15 16.15
CA ILE A 284 -19.54 2.27 16.22
C ILE A 284 -19.12 0.80 16.07
N HIS A 285 -18.19 0.51 15.16
CA HIS A 285 -17.63 -0.83 14.96
C HIS A 285 -17.06 -1.38 16.27
N GLU A 286 -16.15 -0.65 16.91
CA GLU A 286 -15.57 -1.09 18.19
C GLU A 286 -16.64 -1.21 19.28
N THR A 287 -17.65 -0.35 19.22
CA THR A 287 -18.79 -0.41 20.14
C THR A 287 -19.55 -1.71 19.97
N LEU A 288 -19.84 -2.14 18.74
CA LEU A 288 -20.56 -3.38 18.45
C LEU A 288 -19.81 -4.64 18.92
N HIS A 289 -18.48 -4.64 18.88
CA HIS A 289 -17.69 -5.69 19.52
C HIS A 289 -17.96 -5.80 21.03
N ALA A 290 -18.13 -4.67 21.72
CA ALA A 290 -18.52 -4.68 23.13
C ALA A 290 -19.94 -5.23 23.37
N TYR A 291 -20.81 -5.29 22.35
CA TYR A 291 -22.11 -5.95 22.38
C TYR A 291 -22.08 -7.40 21.89
N GLY A 292 -20.89 -7.94 21.60
CA GLY A 292 -20.71 -9.35 21.27
C GLY A 292 -20.82 -9.67 19.78
N VAL A 293 -20.92 -8.68 18.89
CA VAL A 293 -20.78 -8.91 17.44
C VAL A 293 -19.31 -9.21 17.17
N ARG A 294 -18.98 -10.42 16.71
CA ARG A 294 -17.58 -10.87 16.55
C ARG A 294 -17.10 -10.90 15.10
N ASN A 295 -18.01 -11.01 14.14
CA ASN A 295 -17.65 -11.11 12.74
C ASN A 295 -17.33 -9.71 12.19
N GLU A 296 -16.09 -9.48 11.77
CA GLU A 296 -15.60 -8.19 11.28
C GLU A 296 -16.46 -7.58 10.16
N ALA A 297 -16.88 -8.39 9.18
CA ALA A 297 -17.72 -7.94 8.08
C ALA A 297 -19.14 -7.60 8.52
N GLU A 298 -19.71 -8.37 9.45
CA GLU A 298 -21.00 -8.08 10.07
C GLU A 298 -20.93 -6.79 10.90
N THR A 299 -19.90 -6.65 11.74
CA THR A 299 -19.64 -5.46 12.55
C THR A 299 -19.53 -4.20 11.68
N ASN A 300 -18.77 -4.25 10.58
CA ASN A 300 -18.69 -3.14 9.62
C ASN A 300 -20.03 -2.83 8.98
N CYS A 301 -20.80 -3.87 8.62
CA CYS A 301 -22.11 -3.68 8.02
C CYS A 301 -23.07 -2.95 8.96
N TYR A 302 -23.17 -3.39 10.21
CA TYR A 302 -23.98 -2.75 11.23
C TYR A 302 -23.47 -1.35 11.55
N ALA A 303 -22.15 -1.15 11.63
CA ALA A 303 -21.57 0.14 11.95
C ALA A 303 -21.99 1.22 10.95
N VAL A 304 -21.88 0.96 9.64
CA VAL A 304 -22.25 1.95 8.62
C VAL A 304 -23.75 2.21 8.56
N GLN A 305 -24.58 1.23 8.92
CA GLN A 305 -26.03 1.38 9.03
C GLN A 305 -26.45 2.23 10.23
N LEU A 306 -25.71 2.19 11.33
CA LEU A 306 -26.00 2.99 12.52
C LEU A 306 -25.53 4.45 12.43
N VAL A 307 -24.62 4.77 11.49
CA VAL A 307 -24.10 6.15 11.29
C VAL A 307 -25.21 7.21 11.16
N PRO A 308 -26.30 7.03 10.40
CA PRO A 308 -27.42 7.98 10.36
C PRO A 308 -28.09 8.22 11.72
N SER A 309 -28.23 7.20 12.56
CA SER A 309 -28.80 7.35 13.92
C SER A 309 -27.89 8.19 14.81
N PHE A 310 -26.57 7.95 14.74
CA PHE A 310 -25.58 8.81 15.40
C PHE A 310 -25.58 10.24 14.83
N GLY A 311 -25.76 10.39 13.52
CA GLY A 311 -25.92 11.70 12.88
C GLY A 311 -27.10 12.49 13.44
N ARG A 312 -28.26 11.83 13.65
CA ARG A 312 -29.42 12.45 14.29
C ARG A 312 -29.13 12.83 15.74
N ALA A 313 -28.47 11.96 16.51
CA ALA A 313 -28.07 12.26 17.89
C ALA A 313 -27.06 13.42 18.00
N LEU A 314 -26.25 13.65 16.95
CA LEU A 314 -25.39 14.84 16.81
C LEU A 314 -26.15 16.13 16.45
N GLY A 315 -27.47 16.06 16.23
CA GLY A 315 -28.30 17.17 15.80
C GLY A 315 -28.25 17.45 14.30
N LEU A 316 -27.79 16.49 13.47
CA LEU A 316 -27.88 16.60 12.02
C LEU A 316 -29.32 16.30 11.57
N GLY A 317 -29.85 17.11 10.64
CA GLY A 317 -31.13 16.82 9.99
C GLY A 317 -31.09 15.53 9.17
N ALA A 318 -32.26 14.93 8.93
CA ALA A 318 -32.41 13.60 8.32
C ALA A 318 -31.59 13.41 7.04
N LYS A 319 -31.67 14.36 6.09
CA LYS A 319 -30.91 14.31 4.83
C LYS A 319 -29.39 14.26 5.05
N ARG A 320 -28.85 15.06 5.99
CA ARG A 320 -27.42 15.10 6.30
C ARG A 320 -26.96 13.83 7.02
N SER A 321 -27.79 13.28 7.89
CA SER A 321 -27.54 12.01 8.57
C SER A 321 -27.51 10.83 7.59
N ALA A 322 -28.47 10.76 6.66
CA ALA A 322 -28.49 9.75 5.60
C ALA A 322 -27.26 9.88 4.68
N TYR A 323 -26.91 11.11 4.29
CA TYR A 323 -25.71 11.37 3.51
C TYR A 323 -24.42 10.93 4.22
N MET A 324 -24.31 11.18 5.53
CA MET A 324 -23.19 10.70 6.33
C MET A 324 -23.11 9.16 6.34
N GLY A 325 -24.25 8.47 6.45
CA GLY A 325 -24.30 7.00 6.33
C GLY A 325 -23.81 6.51 4.96
N LYS A 326 -24.23 7.16 3.88
CA LYS A 326 -23.76 6.85 2.51
C LYS A 326 -22.24 7.02 2.40
N LEU A 327 -21.68 8.10 2.95
CA LEU A 327 -20.24 8.34 2.96
C LEU A 327 -19.48 7.28 3.75
N ALA A 328 -19.95 6.93 4.96
CA ALA A 328 -19.36 5.87 5.77
C ALA A 328 -19.35 4.53 5.01
N ARG A 329 -20.50 4.12 4.47
CA ARG A 329 -20.63 2.87 3.70
C ARG A 329 -19.68 2.83 2.51
N ASN A 330 -19.64 3.90 1.72
CA ASN A 330 -18.77 3.96 0.54
C ASN A 330 -17.29 3.90 0.92
N TYR A 331 -16.91 4.60 1.99
CA TYR A 331 -15.53 4.61 2.47
C TYR A 331 -15.11 3.22 2.98
N VAL A 332 -15.90 2.62 3.88
CA VAL A 332 -15.64 1.28 4.44
C VAL A 332 -15.55 0.24 3.33
N ARG A 333 -16.49 0.24 2.38
CA ARG A 333 -16.44 -0.68 1.22
C ARG A 333 -15.17 -0.58 0.39
N ALA A 334 -14.61 0.62 0.25
CA ALA A 334 -13.46 0.86 -0.61
C ALA A 334 -12.12 0.61 0.10
N HIS A 335 -12.05 0.79 1.44
CA HIS A 335 -10.78 0.82 2.17
C HIS A 335 -10.65 -0.26 3.25
N SER A 336 -11.71 -1.00 3.58
CA SER A 336 -11.62 -2.09 4.55
C SER A 336 -10.79 -3.26 4.01
N PRO A 337 -10.05 -3.98 4.87
CA PRO A 337 -9.29 -5.17 4.46
C PRO A 337 -10.17 -6.26 3.84
N ALA A 338 -9.54 -7.19 3.11
CA ALA A 338 -10.24 -8.38 2.64
C ALA A 338 -10.87 -9.14 3.83
N GLY A 339 -12.13 -9.57 3.68
CA GLY A 339 -12.88 -10.23 4.75
C GLY A 339 -13.59 -9.29 5.74
N TYR A 340 -13.37 -7.98 5.67
CA TYR A 340 -14.06 -6.97 6.50
C TYR A 340 -15.33 -6.40 5.84
N TRP A 341 -15.72 -6.93 4.68
CA TRP A 341 -16.97 -6.57 4.02
C TRP A 341 -17.54 -7.78 3.27
N ASN A 342 -18.86 -7.99 3.35
CA ASN A 342 -19.57 -9.01 2.57
C ASN A 342 -20.73 -8.36 1.83
N ALA A 343 -20.59 -8.19 0.51
CA ALA A 343 -21.61 -7.50 -0.30
C ALA A 343 -22.92 -8.29 -0.47
N ALA A 344 -22.89 -9.62 -0.30
CA ALA A 344 -24.08 -10.45 -0.42
C ALA A 344 -24.96 -10.36 0.83
N ARG A 345 -24.35 -10.30 2.02
CA ARG A 345 -25.06 -10.20 3.30
C ARG A 345 -25.34 -8.75 3.70
N CYS A 346 -24.42 -7.83 3.39
CA CYS A 346 -24.53 -6.41 3.69
C CYS A 346 -25.17 -5.63 2.53
N ARG A 347 -26.48 -5.79 2.38
CA ARG A 347 -27.34 -5.10 1.42
C ARG A 347 -28.73 -4.92 2.00
N GLU A 348 -29.54 -4.06 1.39
CA GLU A 348 -30.95 -3.92 1.74
C GLU A 348 -31.68 -5.26 1.59
N GLY A 349 -32.43 -5.68 2.61
CA GLY A 349 -33.03 -7.00 2.73
C GLY A 349 -32.04 -8.17 2.86
N GLY A 350 -30.75 -7.88 3.07
CA GLY A 350 -29.73 -8.87 3.32
C GLY A 350 -29.79 -9.41 4.76
N ALA A 351 -29.10 -10.53 5.00
CA ALA A 351 -29.06 -11.16 6.33
C ALA A 351 -28.44 -10.30 7.44
N TRP A 352 -27.83 -9.16 7.11
CA TRP A 352 -27.27 -8.19 8.05
C TRP A 352 -27.89 -6.79 7.90
N ASP A 353 -29.10 -6.69 7.35
CA ASP A 353 -29.85 -5.44 7.33
C ASP A 353 -30.52 -5.22 8.71
N LEU A 354 -30.14 -4.15 9.41
CA LEU A 354 -30.71 -3.79 10.72
C LEU A 354 -32.09 -3.16 10.60
N PHE A 355 -32.44 -2.66 9.42
CA PHE A 355 -33.69 -1.93 9.20
C PHE A 355 -34.49 -2.68 8.13
N GLU A 356 -35.08 -3.80 8.50
CA GLU A 356 -35.96 -4.56 7.60
C GLU A 356 -37.12 -3.67 7.09
N GLY A 357 -37.18 -3.45 5.78
CA GLY A 357 -38.26 -2.73 5.09
C GLY A 357 -37.76 -1.74 4.02
N PRO A 358 -38.59 -1.38 3.02
CA PRO A 358 -38.18 -0.47 1.96
C PRO A 358 -37.84 0.91 2.55
N ASN A 359 -36.61 1.38 2.32
CA ASN A 359 -36.28 2.77 2.60
C ASN A 359 -37.22 3.70 1.79
N PRO A 360 -37.74 4.80 2.37
CA PRO A 360 -38.39 5.82 1.56
C PRO A 360 -37.39 6.32 0.50
N PRO A 361 -37.85 6.59 -0.74
CA PRO A 361 -36.96 6.88 -1.85
C PRO A 361 -36.04 8.06 -1.53
N SER A 362 -34.78 7.88 -1.90
CA SER A 362 -33.64 8.79 -1.71
C SER A 362 -33.85 10.18 -2.27
#